data_AF-A2DFA9-F1
#
_entry.id   AF-A2DFA9-F1
#
_cell.length_a   1.000
_cell.length_b   1.000
_cell.length_c   1.000
_cell.angle_alpha   90.00
_cell.angle_beta   90.00
_cell.angle_gamma   90.00
#
_symmetry.space_group_name_H-M   'P 1'
#
loop_
_entity.id
_entity.type
_entity.pdbx_description
1 polymer ?
#
loop_
_entity_poly.entity_id
_entity_poly.type
_entity_poly.pdbx_seq_one_letter_code
_entity_poly.pdbx_strand_id
1 'polypeptide(L)'
;METQTLQEPPKTEAEIAAKIAELQDTLIKIREGYRDLSNCQGEIDTKYNQKIEKATAQRLESLEKWRDCENEAALRLKQSQLVQIDNDGVHAMEQAKERIFQLMLLKYEMLAQKLPKAAKFFGSQNCPFIKTVNVELLKRQARVGIDLPNVPLMGADETRDFLSETTNQQILASINGTELKIGDNVFSVGTRAVIQIGKESPISGTITNIISSTIFFTPNEGEEISFSVQSINLGLVSFTK
;
A
#
# COMPACT_ATOMS: atom_id res chain seq x y z
N MET A 1 105.91 -15.59 9.11
CA MET A 1 104.52 -15.18 9.39
C MET A 1 104.59 -13.82 10.05
N GLU A 2 104.49 -12.77 9.24
CA GLU A 2 104.55 -11.38 9.70
C GLU A 2 103.14 -10.92 10.04
N THR A 3 102.91 -10.64 11.32
CA THR A 3 101.77 -9.87 11.81
C THR A 3 102.12 -8.39 11.72
N GLN A 4 101.59 -7.71 10.69
CA GLN A 4 101.56 -6.24 10.64
C GLN A 4 100.40 -5.74 11.51
N THR A 5 100.74 -5.19 12.67
CA THR A 5 99.86 -4.30 13.43
C THR A 5 99.92 -2.92 12.78
N LEU A 6 98.87 -2.55 12.03
CA LEU A 6 98.62 -1.15 11.64
C LEU A 6 98.28 -0.35 12.90
N GLN A 7 99.25 0.42 13.39
CA GLN A 7 99.01 1.50 14.33
C GLN A 7 98.54 2.73 13.53
N GLU A 8 97.27 3.11 13.70
CA GLU A 8 96.78 4.41 13.22
C GLU A 8 97.60 5.54 13.86
N PRO A 9 97.96 6.60 13.10
CA PRO A 9 98.70 7.74 13.63
C PRO A 9 97.84 8.52 14.66
N PRO A 10 98.47 9.22 15.62
CA PRO A 10 97.74 9.99 16.62
C PRO A 10 96.97 11.13 15.95
N LYS A 11 95.63 11.08 16.01
CA LYS A 11 94.75 12.17 15.57
C LYS A 11 95.11 13.43 16.34
N THR A 12 95.51 14.48 15.63
CA THR A 12 95.80 15.79 16.22
C THR A 12 94.58 16.34 16.96
N GLU A 13 94.79 17.02 18.09
CA GLU A 13 93.70 17.58 18.93
C GLU A 13 92.69 18.42 18.12
N ALA A 14 93.16 19.08 17.05
CA ALA A 14 92.32 19.83 16.12
C ALA A 14 91.32 18.96 15.33
N GLU A 15 91.71 17.75 14.91
CA GLU A 15 90.81 16.81 14.23
C GLU A 15 89.77 16.22 15.17
N ILE A 16 90.16 15.99 16.44
CA ILE A 16 89.25 15.54 17.49
C ILE A 16 88.22 16.63 17.79
N ALA A 17 88.67 17.89 17.94
CA ALA A 17 87.79 19.04 18.16
C ALA A 17 86.82 19.28 16.99
N ALA A 18 87.29 19.17 15.74
CA ALA A 18 86.44 19.28 14.56
C ALA A 18 85.37 18.16 14.51
N LYS A 19 85.75 16.92 14.84
CA LYS A 19 84.81 15.79 14.91
C LYS A 19 83.78 15.96 16.03
N ILE A 20 84.18 16.52 17.18
CA ILE A 20 83.27 16.83 18.28
C ILE A 20 82.26 17.90 17.86
N ALA A 21 82.70 18.95 17.16
CA ALA A 21 81.80 19.99 16.66
C ALA A 21 80.79 19.45 15.63
N GLU A 22 81.23 18.59 14.72
CA GLU A 22 80.36 17.91 13.75
C GLU A 22 79.33 16.98 14.43
N LEU A 23 79.76 16.25 15.46
CA LEU A 23 78.89 15.39 16.27
C LEU A 23 77.88 16.20 17.10
N GLN A 24 78.26 17.38 17.58
CA GLN A 24 77.36 18.29 18.29
C GLN A 24 76.31 18.87 17.33
N ASP A 25 76.71 19.28 16.13
CA ASP A 25 75.79 19.80 15.11
C ASP A 25 74.77 18.74 14.65
N THR A 26 75.23 17.49 14.46
CA THR A 26 74.34 16.36 14.14
C THR A 26 73.38 16.02 15.29
N LEU A 27 73.84 16.07 16.55
CA LEU A 27 72.97 15.89 17.71
C LEU A 27 71.88 16.96 17.81
N ILE A 28 72.22 18.21 17.51
CA ILE A 28 71.25 19.32 17.49
C ILE A 28 70.17 19.06 16.43
N LYS A 29 70.58 18.72 15.20
CA LYS A 29 69.66 18.40 14.10
C LYS A 29 68.74 17.22 14.41
N ILE A 30 69.27 16.16 15.04
CA ILE A 30 68.45 15.01 15.46
C ILE A 30 67.42 15.43 16.51
N ARG A 31 67.83 16.28 17.46
CA ARG A 31 66.95 16.75 18.54
C ARG A 31 65.82 17.65 18.03
N GLU A 32 66.12 18.51 17.07
CA GLU A 32 65.13 19.32 16.37
C GLU A 32 64.17 18.46 15.56
N GLY A 33 64.69 17.52 14.75
CA GLY A 33 63.85 16.60 13.98
C GLY A 33 62.94 15.73 14.85
N TYR A 34 63.41 15.28 16.02
CA TYR A 34 62.58 14.54 16.97
C TYR A 34 61.48 15.40 17.60
N ARG A 35 61.79 16.66 17.94
CA ARG A 35 60.82 17.61 18.47
C ARG A 35 59.72 17.91 17.45
N ASP A 36 60.10 18.10 16.18
CA ASP A 36 59.14 18.34 15.10
C ASP A 36 58.26 17.11 14.86
N LEU A 37 58.84 15.91 14.82
CA LEU A 37 58.07 14.66 14.71
C LEU A 37 57.09 14.48 15.88
N SER A 38 57.54 14.73 17.11
CA SER A 38 56.70 14.63 18.30
C SER A 38 55.54 15.63 18.28
N ASN A 39 55.77 16.84 17.76
CA ASN A 39 54.73 17.85 17.62
C ASN A 39 53.72 17.48 16.51
N CYS A 40 54.20 17.00 15.36
CA CYS A 40 53.36 16.53 14.27
C CYS A 40 52.53 15.29 14.66
N GLN A 41 53.07 14.39 15.49
CA GLN A 41 52.36 13.21 15.99
C GLN A 41 51.09 13.61 16.76
N GLY A 42 51.18 14.60 17.65
CA GLY A 42 50.03 15.09 18.42
C GLY A 42 48.93 15.69 17.55
N GLU A 43 49.30 16.43 16.50
CA GLU A 43 48.34 16.97 15.52
C GLU A 43 47.64 15.86 14.72
N ILE A 44 48.39 14.84 14.31
CA ILE A 44 47.87 13.67 13.60
C ILE A 44 46.87 12.91 14.48
N ASP A 45 47.23 12.63 15.72
CA ASP A 45 46.38 11.91 16.68
C ASP A 45 45.10 12.69 16.96
N THR A 46 45.20 14.01 17.17
CA THR A 46 44.04 14.89 17.38
C THR A 46 43.10 14.86 16.17
N LYS A 47 43.65 14.91 14.96
CA LYS A 47 42.86 14.86 13.71
C LYS A 47 42.14 13.52 13.54
N TYR A 48 42.79 12.40 13.87
CA TYR A 48 42.14 11.09 13.81
C TYR A 48 41.09 10.91 14.89
N ASN A 49 41.33 11.38 16.11
CA ASN A 49 40.34 11.35 17.19
C ASN A 49 39.08 12.15 16.80
N GLN A 50 39.24 13.36 16.25
CA GLN A 50 38.10 14.14 15.76
C GLN A 50 37.33 13.43 14.64
N LYS A 51 38.03 12.74 13.72
CA LYS A 51 37.37 11.94 12.68
C LYS A 51 36.59 10.77 13.27
N ILE A 52 37.15 10.08 14.26
CA ILE A 52 36.50 8.96 14.95
C ILE A 52 35.26 9.45 15.70
N GLU A 53 35.37 10.55 16.44
CA GLU A 53 34.23 11.16 17.14
C GLU A 53 33.12 11.55 16.17
N LYS A 54 33.47 12.22 15.06
CA LYS A 54 32.50 12.59 14.03
C LYS A 54 31.82 11.38 13.40
N ALA A 55 32.58 10.33 13.07
CA ALA A 55 32.02 9.10 12.51
C ALA A 55 31.11 8.38 13.51
N THR A 56 31.46 8.40 14.79
CA THR A 56 30.67 7.79 15.86
C THR A 56 29.37 8.55 16.07
N ALA A 57 29.40 9.88 16.10
CA ALA A 57 28.21 10.73 16.21
C ALA A 57 27.25 10.52 15.02
N GLN A 58 27.78 10.50 13.79
CA GLN A 58 26.98 10.24 12.58
C GLN A 58 26.33 8.86 12.62
N ARG A 59 27.07 7.85 13.10
CA ARG A 59 26.53 6.49 13.21
C ARG A 59 25.45 6.38 14.27
N LEU A 60 25.60 7.06 15.41
CA LEU A 60 24.56 7.15 16.44
C LEU A 60 23.29 7.79 15.89
N GLU A 61 23.40 8.93 15.20
CA GLU A 61 22.26 9.61 14.58
C GLU A 61 21.55 8.72 13.55
N SER A 62 22.32 8.00 12.72
CA SER A 62 21.76 7.06 11.75
C SER A 62 21.03 5.89 12.42
N LEU A 63 21.54 5.39 13.55
CA LEU A 63 20.90 4.30 14.30
C LEU A 63 19.61 4.77 14.98
N GLU A 64 19.58 6.00 15.49
CA GLU A 64 18.36 6.60 16.05
C GLU A 64 17.29 6.76 14.98
N LYS A 65 17.64 7.30 13.81
CA LYS A 65 16.71 7.41 12.67
C LYS A 65 16.19 6.03 12.25
N TRP A 66 17.07 5.04 12.16
CA TRP A 66 16.67 3.68 11.81
C TRP A 66 15.70 3.09 12.84
N ARG A 67 15.99 3.24 14.14
CA ARG A 67 15.10 2.80 15.23
C ARG A 67 13.71 3.45 15.12
N ASP A 68 13.66 4.75 14.86
CA ASP A 68 12.39 5.47 14.79
C ASP A 68 11.58 5.04 13.55
N CYS A 69 12.25 4.81 12.41
CA CYS A 69 11.62 4.24 11.21
C CYS A 69 11.08 2.82 11.45
N GLU A 70 11.84 1.98 12.14
CA GLU A 70 11.45 0.60 12.46
C GLU A 70 10.22 0.58 13.38
N ASN A 71 10.19 1.47 14.39
CA ASN A 71 9.05 1.64 15.28
C ASN A 71 7.79 2.08 14.51
N GLU A 72 7.94 3.02 13.58
CA GLU A 72 6.82 3.47 12.75
C GLU A 72 6.32 2.36 11.81
N ALA A 73 7.23 1.62 11.19
CA ALA A 73 6.88 0.47 10.34
C ALA A 73 6.11 -0.60 11.13
N ALA A 74 6.57 -0.93 12.34
CA ALA A 74 5.90 -1.87 13.23
C ALA A 74 4.49 -1.38 13.63
N LEU A 75 4.31 -0.09 13.90
CA LEU A 75 3.01 0.51 14.20
C LEU A 75 2.06 0.44 13.00
N ARG A 76 2.54 0.77 11.79
CA ARG A 76 1.75 0.67 10.56
C ARG A 76 1.32 -0.78 10.28
N LEU A 77 2.21 -1.74 10.49
CA LEU A 77 1.90 -3.16 10.33
C LEU A 77 0.81 -3.60 11.30
N LYS A 78 0.92 -3.24 12.58
CA LYS A 78 -0.10 -3.53 13.59
C LYS A 78 -1.46 -2.93 13.21
N GLN A 79 -1.47 -1.67 12.75
CA GLN A 79 -2.71 -1.00 12.33
C GLN A 79 -3.36 -1.74 11.14
N SER A 80 -2.55 -2.14 10.17
CA SER A 80 -3.01 -2.92 9.01
C SER A 80 -3.62 -4.25 9.42
N GLN A 81 -2.99 -4.95 10.36
CA GLN A 81 -3.50 -6.24 10.87
C GLN A 81 -4.83 -6.07 11.60
N LEU A 82 -5.02 -5.01 12.39
CA LEU A 82 -6.30 -4.73 13.06
C LEU A 82 -7.42 -4.51 12.04
N VAL A 83 -7.17 -3.67 11.03
CA VAL A 83 -8.14 -3.41 9.95
C VAL A 83 -8.49 -4.70 9.20
N GLN A 84 -7.50 -5.55 8.94
CA GLN A 84 -7.73 -6.83 8.29
C GLN A 84 -8.63 -7.75 9.13
N ILE A 85 -8.37 -7.86 10.44
CA ILE A 85 -9.20 -8.65 11.36
C ILE A 85 -10.64 -8.15 11.39
N ASP A 86 -10.84 -6.82 11.43
CA ASP A 86 -12.18 -6.23 11.41
C ASP A 86 -12.91 -6.55 10.10
N ASN A 87 -12.23 -6.42 8.96
CA ASN A 87 -12.79 -6.77 7.66
C ASN A 87 -13.14 -8.25 7.55
N ASP A 88 -12.26 -9.13 8.02
CA ASP A 88 -12.50 -10.58 8.06
C ASP A 88 -13.73 -10.92 8.93
N GLY A 89 -13.88 -10.22 10.07
CA GLY A 89 -15.04 -10.35 10.94
C GLY A 89 -16.35 -9.94 10.25
N VAL A 90 -16.36 -8.78 9.57
CA VAL A 90 -17.52 -8.32 8.79
C VAL A 90 -17.86 -9.31 7.69
N HIS A 91 -16.87 -9.79 6.95
CA HIS A 91 -17.07 -10.74 5.86
C HIS A 91 -17.60 -12.09 6.37
N ALA A 92 -17.06 -12.60 7.49
CA ALA A 92 -17.56 -13.81 8.12
C ALA A 92 -19.02 -13.67 8.59
N MET A 93 -19.39 -12.52 9.16
CA MET A 93 -20.78 -12.24 9.53
C MET A 93 -21.70 -12.20 8.32
N GLU A 94 -21.27 -11.57 7.23
CA GLU A 94 -22.08 -11.49 6.01
C GLU A 94 -22.26 -12.86 5.36
N GLN A 95 -21.22 -13.69 5.33
CA GLN A 95 -21.33 -15.09 4.91
C GLN A 95 -22.29 -15.89 5.80
N ALA A 96 -22.26 -15.68 7.12
CA ALA A 96 -23.17 -16.35 8.03
C ALA A 96 -24.63 -15.92 7.79
N LYS A 97 -24.90 -14.62 7.61
CA LYS A 97 -26.23 -14.11 7.25
C LYS A 97 -26.71 -14.72 5.94
N GLU A 98 -25.87 -14.73 4.91
CA GLU A 98 -26.21 -15.34 3.63
C GLU A 98 -26.58 -16.81 3.82
N ARG A 99 -25.74 -17.62 4.50
CA ARG A 99 -26.02 -19.04 4.77
C ARG A 99 -27.34 -19.26 5.51
N ILE A 100 -27.62 -18.47 6.55
CA ILE A 100 -28.89 -18.54 7.28
C ILE A 100 -30.04 -18.20 6.33
N PHE A 101 -29.88 -17.20 5.49
CA PHE A 101 -30.87 -16.82 4.50
C PHE A 101 -31.11 -17.93 3.46
N GLN A 102 -30.06 -18.58 2.95
CA GLN A 102 -30.21 -19.73 2.04
C GLN A 102 -30.97 -20.88 2.70
N LEU A 103 -30.69 -21.15 3.98
CA LEU A 103 -31.40 -22.18 4.73
C LEU A 103 -32.88 -21.82 4.90
N MET A 104 -33.20 -20.55 5.17
CA MET A 104 -34.57 -20.07 5.23
C MET A 104 -35.31 -20.24 3.90
N LEU A 105 -34.67 -19.90 2.77
CA LEU A 105 -35.21 -20.13 1.43
C LEU A 105 -35.52 -21.61 1.20
N LEU A 106 -34.57 -22.49 1.49
CA LEU A 106 -34.74 -23.93 1.35
C LEU A 106 -35.93 -24.45 2.17
N LYS A 107 -36.07 -23.99 3.43
CA LYS A 107 -37.21 -24.36 4.28
C LYS A 107 -38.53 -23.84 3.74
N TYR A 108 -38.55 -22.65 3.14
CA TYR A 108 -39.73 -22.09 2.49
C TYR A 108 -40.14 -22.91 1.25
N GLU A 109 -39.19 -23.27 0.39
CA GLU A 109 -39.43 -24.17 -0.75
C GLU A 109 -39.97 -25.53 -0.30
N MET A 110 -39.40 -26.11 0.76
CA MET A 110 -39.89 -27.35 1.35
C MET A 110 -41.32 -27.21 1.90
N LEU A 111 -41.66 -26.07 2.50
CA LEU A 111 -43.02 -25.78 2.99
C LEU A 111 -44.00 -25.73 1.82
N ALA A 112 -43.64 -25.06 0.72
CA ALA A 112 -44.46 -24.97 -0.48
C ALA A 112 -44.69 -26.35 -1.12
N GLN A 113 -43.66 -27.21 -1.16
CA GLN A 113 -43.77 -28.56 -1.71
C GLN A 113 -44.56 -29.52 -0.81
N LYS A 114 -44.27 -29.55 0.49
CA LYS A 114 -44.85 -30.55 1.42
C LYS A 114 -46.20 -30.12 1.99
N LEU A 115 -46.46 -28.82 2.14
CA LEU A 115 -47.65 -28.26 2.78
C LEU A 115 -48.22 -27.07 1.99
N PRO A 116 -48.71 -27.29 0.76
CA PRO A 116 -49.12 -26.22 -0.15
C PRO A 116 -50.29 -25.37 0.38
N LYS A 117 -51.19 -25.96 1.18
CA LYS A 117 -52.29 -25.22 1.82
C LYS A 117 -51.78 -24.23 2.87
N ALA A 118 -50.77 -24.61 3.65
CA ALA A 118 -50.13 -23.73 4.63
C ALA A 118 -49.32 -22.64 3.93
N ALA A 119 -48.59 -22.97 2.87
CA ALA A 119 -47.84 -22.00 2.08
C ALA A 119 -48.76 -20.92 1.47
N LYS A 120 -49.93 -21.30 0.94
CA LYS A 120 -50.95 -20.34 0.45
C LYS A 120 -51.50 -19.46 1.58
N PHE A 121 -51.73 -20.03 2.76
CA PHE A 121 -52.18 -19.26 3.93
C PHE A 121 -51.13 -18.20 4.32
N PHE A 122 -49.85 -18.58 4.43
CA PHE A 122 -48.79 -17.62 4.75
C PHE A 122 -48.54 -16.61 3.63
N GLY A 123 -48.73 -16.96 2.36
CA GLY A 123 -48.66 -16.01 1.25
C GLY A 123 -49.83 -15.01 1.23
N SER A 124 -51.00 -15.41 1.76
CA SER A 124 -52.17 -14.52 1.89
C SER A 124 -52.08 -13.60 3.11
N GLN A 125 -51.36 -14.02 4.15
CA GLN A 125 -50.93 -13.14 5.23
C GLN A 125 -49.83 -12.25 4.66
N ASN A 126 -49.96 -10.93 4.79
CA ASN A 126 -49.07 -9.95 4.16
C ASN A 126 -47.70 -9.89 4.89
N CYS A 127 -47.02 -11.04 5.02
CA CYS A 127 -45.81 -11.23 5.80
C CYS A 127 -44.61 -10.60 5.07
N PRO A 128 -43.92 -9.62 5.69
CA PRO A 128 -42.75 -8.97 5.09
C PRO A 128 -41.66 -9.96 4.68
N PHE A 129 -41.46 -11.02 5.48
CA PHE A 129 -40.50 -12.09 5.21
C PHE A 129 -40.74 -12.80 3.86
N ILE A 130 -42.00 -13.12 3.52
CA ILE A 130 -42.31 -13.82 2.27
C ILE A 130 -42.08 -12.92 1.05
N LYS A 131 -42.29 -11.61 1.19
CA LYS A 131 -41.94 -10.66 0.13
C LYS A 131 -40.43 -10.64 -0.12
N THR A 132 -39.62 -10.58 0.93
CA THR A 132 -38.16 -10.63 0.82
C THR A 132 -37.68 -11.95 0.21
N VAL A 133 -38.25 -13.08 0.62
CA VAL A 133 -37.94 -14.41 0.06
C VAL A 133 -38.28 -14.52 -1.43
N ASN A 134 -39.47 -14.04 -1.85
CA ASN A 134 -39.88 -14.08 -3.25
C ASN A 134 -39.01 -13.20 -4.14
N VAL A 135 -38.65 -12.01 -3.68
CA VAL A 135 -37.72 -11.12 -4.40
C VAL A 135 -36.35 -11.77 -4.56
N GLU A 136 -35.84 -12.45 -3.53
CA GLU A 136 -34.52 -13.08 -3.61
C GLU A 136 -34.52 -14.38 -4.44
N LEU A 137 -35.63 -15.12 -4.47
CA LEU A 137 -35.84 -16.24 -5.39
C LEU A 137 -35.82 -15.79 -6.86
N LEU A 138 -36.49 -14.66 -7.16
CA LEU A 138 -36.45 -14.03 -8.49
C LEU A 138 -35.03 -13.62 -8.89
N LYS A 139 -34.25 -13.02 -7.97
CA LYS A 139 -32.84 -12.68 -8.23
C LYS A 139 -31.96 -13.89 -8.51
N ARG A 140 -32.20 -15.05 -7.89
CA ARG A 140 -31.42 -16.27 -8.14
C ARG A 140 -31.69 -16.87 -9.52
N GLN A 141 -32.91 -16.72 -10.03
CA GLN A 141 -33.26 -17.16 -11.39
C GLN A 141 -32.63 -16.25 -12.47
N ALA A 142 -32.32 -14.99 -12.14
CA ALA A 142 -31.68 -14.02 -13.03
C ALA A 142 -30.14 -14.07 -13.02
N ARG A 143 -29.50 -15.04 -12.33
CA ARG A 143 -28.02 -15.11 -12.28
C ARG A 143 -27.47 -15.72 -13.57
N VAL A 144 -27.06 -14.85 -14.50
CA VAL A 144 -26.07 -15.22 -15.53
C VAL A 144 -24.73 -15.40 -14.81
N GLY A 145 -24.23 -16.63 -14.79
CA GLY A 145 -22.87 -16.92 -14.32
C GLY A 145 -21.89 -16.35 -15.34
N ILE A 146 -21.22 -15.25 -14.98
CA ILE A 146 -20.06 -14.79 -15.73
C ILE A 146 -18.88 -15.62 -15.23
N ASP A 147 -18.46 -16.59 -16.04
CA ASP A 147 -17.18 -17.27 -15.85
C ASP A 147 -16.07 -16.23 -16.05
N LEU A 148 -15.63 -15.62 -14.96
CA LEU A 148 -14.43 -14.80 -14.95
C LEU A 148 -13.23 -15.73 -15.07
N PRO A 149 -12.37 -15.59 -16.11
CA PRO A 149 -11.14 -16.34 -16.16
C PRO A 149 -10.30 -16.04 -14.91
N ASN A 150 -9.54 -17.02 -14.40
CA ASN A 150 -8.57 -16.86 -13.30
C ASN A 150 -7.38 -15.95 -13.66
N VAL A 151 -7.57 -15.05 -14.61
CA VAL A 151 -6.59 -14.06 -15.07
C VAL A 151 -7.06 -12.71 -14.53
N PRO A 152 -6.17 -11.91 -13.92
CA PRO A 152 -6.50 -10.55 -13.50
C PRO A 152 -7.15 -9.79 -14.67
N LEU A 153 -8.30 -9.16 -14.42
CA LEU A 153 -9.03 -8.35 -15.40
C LEU A 153 -8.19 -7.18 -15.96
N MET A 154 -7.16 -6.77 -15.22
CA MET A 154 -6.20 -5.73 -15.60
C MET A 154 -4.79 -6.15 -15.19
N GLY A 155 -3.80 -5.79 -16.02
CA GLY A 155 -2.38 -5.97 -15.69
C GLY A 155 -1.92 -5.08 -14.54
N ALA A 156 -0.77 -5.39 -13.94
CA ALA A 156 -0.22 -4.59 -12.84
C ALA A 156 0.05 -3.12 -13.23
N ASP A 157 0.51 -2.89 -14.47
CA ASP A 157 0.77 -1.55 -15.00
C ASP A 157 -0.54 -0.80 -15.28
N GLU A 158 -1.53 -1.46 -15.88
CA GLU A 158 -2.88 -0.91 -16.09
C GLU A 158 -3.56 -0.57 -14.76
N THR A 159 -3.35 -1.39 -13.73
CA THR A 159 -3.87 -1.12 -12.38
C THR A 159 -3.21 0.11 -11.77
N ARG A 160 -1.92 0.32 -12.01
CA ARG A 160 -1.19 1.49 -11.49
C ARG A 160 -1.62 2.78 -12.18
N ASP A 161 -1.76 2.73 -13.50
CA ASP A 161 -2.23 3.87 -14.30
C ASP A 161 -3.69 4.20 -13.94
N PHE A 162 -4.53 3.17 -13.81
CA PHE A 162 -5.91 3.30 -13.36
C PHE A 162 -6.01 3.93 -11.96
N LEU A 163 -5.24 3.47 -10.98
CA LEU A 163 -5.22 4.06 -9.63
C LEU A 163 -4.74 5.52 -9.64
N SER A 164 -3.81 5.85 -10.53
CA SER A 164 -3.30 7.23 -10.69
C SER A 164 -4.32 8.16 -11.35
N GLU A 165 -5.12 7.67 -12.30
CA GLU A 165 -6.21 8.43 -12.94
C GLU A 165 -7.42 8.59 -12.01
N THR A 166 -7.77 7.54 -11.25
CA THR A 166 -8.88 7.55 -10.28
C THR A 166 -8.64 8.54 -9.13
N THR A 167 -7.37 8.81 -8.80
CA THR A 167 -7.02 9.80 -7.76
C THR A 167 -7.28 11.25 -8.22
N ASN A 168 -7.31 11.51 -9.53
CA ASN A 168 -7.47 12.86 -10.11
C ASN A 168 -8.87 13.16 -10.64
N GLN A 169 -9.71 12.15 -10.90
CA GLN A 169 -11.09 12.34 -11.35
C GLN A 169 -12.07 12.04 -10.22
N GLN A 170 -12.35 13.05 -9.39
CA GLN A 170 -13.42 13.00 -8.39
C GLN A 170 -14.82 12.97 -9.05
N ILE A 171 -15.18 11.87 -9.70
CA ILE A 171 -16.59 11.55 -9.89
C ILE A 171 -17.04 10.86 -8.61
N LEU A 172 -17.49 11.66 -7.63
CA LEU A 172 -18.11 11.14 -6.41
C LEU A 172 -19.56 10.78 -6.71
N ALA A 173 -19.78 9.65 -7.40
CA ALA A 173 -21.10 9.06 -7.45
C ALA A 173 -21.46 8.57 -6.04
N SER A 174 -22.59 9.04 -5.53
CA SER A 174 -23.12 8.67 -4.22
C SER A 174 -24.60 8.39 -4.33
N ILE A 175 -25.07 7.41 -3.56
CA ILE A 175 -26.49 7.11 -3.44
C ILE A 175 -26.99 7.73 -2.15
N ASN A 176 -28.05 8.54 -2.26
CA ASN A 176 -28.77 9.07 -1.13
C ASN A 176 -30.22 8.55 -1.19
N GLY A 177 -30.50 7.46 -0.47
CA GLY A 177 -31.79 6.78 -0.55
C GLY A 177 -32.02 6.12 -1.92
N THR A 178 -33.00 6.61 -2.68
CA THR A 178 -33.38 6.13 -4.03
C THR A 178 -32.86 7.04 -5.15
N GLU A 179 -31.92 7.93 -4.85
CA GLU A 179 -31.35 8.87 -5.81
C GLU A 179 -29.85 8.63 -5.97
N LEU A 180 -29.40 8.63 -7.22
CA LEU A 180 -28.01 8.55 -7.62
C LEU A 180 -27.53 9.96 -7.98
N LYS A 181 -26.57 10.49 -7.22
CA LYS A 181 -25.92 11.76 -7.49
C LYS A 181 -24.57 11.52 -8.13
N ILE A 182 -24.34 12.07 -9.31
CA ILE A 182 -23.08 12.01 -10.06
C ILE A 182 -22.67 13.46 -10.40
N GLY A 183 -21.69 14.00 -9.68
CA GLY A 183 -21.35 15.42 -9.78
C GLY A 183 -22.56 16.30 -9.43
N ASP A 184 -22.96 17.17 -10.37
CA ASP A 184 -24.13 18.05 -10.24
C ASP A 184 -25.44 17.42 -10.73
N ASN A 185 -25.38 16.23 -11.35
CA ASN A 185 -26.55 15.55 -11.86
C ASN A 185 -27.15 14.60 -10.81
N VAL A 186 -28.46 14.71 -10.63
CA VAL A 186 -29.26 13.79 -9.81
C VAL A 186 -30.12 12.96 -10.74
N PHE A 187 -30.05 11.64 -10.55
CA PHE A 187 -30.85 10.64 -11.25
C PHE A 187 -31.70 9.89 -10.23
N SER A 188 -33.03 10.00 -10.36
CA SER A 188 -33.98 9.26 -9.54
C SER A 188 -34.52 8.05 -10.31
N VAL A 189 -35.10 7.10 -9.60
CA VAL A 189 -35.84 5.98 -10.20
C VAL A 189 -36.92 6.51 -11.17
N GLY A 190 -36.96 5.97 -12.38
CA GLY A 190 -37.82 6.41 -13.49
C GLY A 190 -37.19 7.46 -14.41
N THR A 191 -36.01 7.99 -14.08
CA THR A 191 -35.29 8.95 -14.93
C THR A 191 -34.70 8.26 -16.16
N ARG A 192 -34.86 8.87 -17.33
CA ARG A 192 -34.16 8.47 -18.55
C ARG A 192 -32.70 8.91 -18.48
N ALA A 193 -31.81 8.01 -18.82
CA ALA A 193 -30.38 8.28 -18.87
C ALA A 193 -29.74 7.52 -20.04
N VAL A 194 -28.61 8.03 -20.48
CA VAL A 194 -27.72 7.37 -21.42
C VAL A 194 -26.50 6.90 -20.65
N ILE A 195 -26.27 5.59 -20.67
CA ILE A 195 -25.11 4.97 -20.03
C ILE A 195 -24.04 4.65 -21.07
N GLN A 196 -22.78 4.82 -20.73
CA GLN A 196 -21.66 4.36 -21.54
C GLN A 196 -20.76 3.47 -20.70
N ILE A 197 -20.56 2.23 -21.17
CA ILE A 197 -19.72 1.23 -20.50
C ILE A 197 -18.36 1.20 -21.20
N GLY A 198 -17.32 1.72 -20.54
CA GLY A 198 -15.97 1.82 -21.09
C GLY A 198 -15.93 2.57 -22.43
N LYS A 199 -15.45 1.88 -23.49
CA LYS A 199 -15.37 2.41 -24.86
C LYS A 199 -16.51 1.96 -25.77
N GLU A 200 -17.54 1.30 -25.22
CA GLU A 200 -18.66 0.81 -26.00
C GLU A 200 -19.61 1.95 -26.42
N SER A 201 -20.53 1.62 -27.32
CA SER A 201 -21.56 2.56 -27.77
C SER A 201 -22.51 2.92 -26.62
N PRO A 202 -22.92 4.19 -26.51
CA PRO A 202 -23.82 4.63 -25.47
C PRO A 202 -25.20 3.97 -25.63
N ILE A 203 -25.77 3.54 -24.50
CA ILE A 203 -27.04 2.82 -24.42
C ILE A 203 -28.05 3.73 -23.71
N SER A 204 -29.17 4.02 -24.39
CA SER A 204 -30.26 4.84 -23.84
C SER A 204 -31.31 3.97 -23.14
N GLY A 205 -31.79 4.42 -21.99
CA GLY A 205 -32.75 3.66 -21.19
C GLY A 205 -33.24 4.43 -19.97
N THR A 206 -33.83 3.69 -19.02
CA THR A 206 -34.38 4.23 -17.77
C THR A 206 -33.81 3.53 -16.56
N ILE A 207 -33.53 4.29 -15.51
CA ILE A 207 -33.19 3.73 -14.21
C ILE A 207 -34.45 3.13 -13.58
N THR A 208 -34.51 1.81 -13.46
CA THR A 208 -35.66 1.10 -12.90
C THR A 208 -35.62 1.01 -11.39
N ASN A 209 -34.43 0.91 -10.80
CA ASN A 209 -34.29 0.83 -9.36
C ASN A 209 -32.89 1.24 -8.89
N ILE A 210 -32.79 1.71 -7.65
CA ILE A 210 -31.52 2.04 -6.99
C ILE A 210 -31.58 1.42 -5.60
N ILE A 211 -30.73 0.44 -5.33
CA ILE A 211 -30.69 -0.29 -4.05
C ILE A 211 -29.28 -0.24 -3.48
N SER A 212 -29.12 0.47 -2.37
CA SER A 212 -27.87 0.60 -1.61
C SER A 212 -26.71 1.15 -2.46
N SER A 213 -25.96 0.28 -3.12
CA SER A 213 -24.80 0.58 -3.96
C SER A 213 -24.94 0.07 -5.39
N THR A 214 -26.11 -0.46 -5.77
CA THR A 214 -26.39 -1.05 -7.08
C THR A 214 -27.53 -0.31 -7.76
N ILE A 215 -27.34 0.01 -9.04
CA ILE A 215 -28.30 0.71 -9.86
C ILE A 215 -28.74 -0.23 -10.97
N PHE A 216 -30.05 -0.31 -11.16
CA PHE A 216 -30.71 -1.12 -12.17
C PHE A 216 -31.19 -0.20 -13.29
N PHE A 217 -30.81 -0.55 -14.51
CA PHE A 217 -31.08 0.23 -15.71
C PHE A 217 -31.63 -0.68 -16.79
N THR A 218 -32.77 -0.30 -17.34
CA THR A 218 -33.37 -1.01 -18.47
C THR A 218 -33.16 -0.19 -19.73
N PRO A 219 -32.36 -0.69 -20.70
CA PRO A 219 -32.27 -0.10 -22.02
C PRO A 219 -33.64 0.01 -22.69
N ASN A 220 -33.81 0.93 -23.63
CA ASN A 220 -35.04 1.02 -24.42
C ASN A 220 -35.32 -0.29 -25.18
N GLU A 221 -34.26 -1.02 -25.55
CA GLU A 221 -34.31 -2.32 -26.19
C GLU A 221 -33.33 -3.25 -25.47
N GLY A 222 -33.83 -4.11 -24.57
CA GLY A 222 -32.98 -5.09 -23.90
C GLY A 222 -33.47 -5.52 -22.52
N GLU A 223 -32.66 -6.36 -21.90
CA GLU A 223 -32.86 -6.81 -20.52
C GLU A 223 -32.26 -5.82 -19.53
N GLU A 224 -32.72 -5.89 -18.28
CA GLU A 224 -32.21 -5.03 -17.21
C GLU A 224 -30.73 -5.31 -16.93
N ILE A 225 -29.95 -4.24 -16.88
CA ILE A 225 -28.52 -4.24 -16.59
C ILE A 225 -28.33 -3.65 -15.21
N SER A 226 -27.53 -4.31 -14.38
CA SER A 226 -27.17 -3.80 -13.05
C SER A 226 -25.70 -3.41 -13.00
N PHE A 227 -25.39 -2.26 -12.40
CA PHE A 227 -24.03 -1.82 -12.16
C PHE A 227 -23.89 -1.18 -10.78
N SER A 228 -22.67 -1.24 -10.23
CA SER A 228 -22.38 -0.71 -8.91
C SER A 228 -21.99 0.77 -8.98
N VAL A 229 -22.24 1.52 -7.90
CA VAL A 229 -21.70 2.88 -7.71
C VAL A 229 -20.19 2.91 -7.85
N GLN A 230 -19.52 1.85 -7.42
CA GLN A 230 -18.08 1.70 -7.62
C GLN A 230 -17.74 1.70 -9.11
N SER A 231 -18.48 0.99 -9.95
CA SER A 231 -18.24 0.99 -11.41
C SER A 231 -18.33 2.39 -12.02
N ILE A 232 -19.15 3.27 -11.44
CA ILE A 232 -19.30 4.67 -11.86
C ILE A 232 -18.13 5.52 -11.36
N ASN A 233 -17.77 5.39 -10.08
CA ASN A 233 -16.63 6.09 -9.48
C ASN A 233 -15.29 5.69 -10.11
N LEU A 234 -15.22 4.45 -10.60
CA LEU A 234 -14.10 3.88 -11.33
C LEU A 234 -14.09 4.28 -12.82
N GLY A 235 -15.06 5.08 -13.29
CA GLY A 235 -15.13 5.53 -14.68
C GLY A 235 -15.45 4.42 -15.70
N LEU A 236 -15.76 3.20 -15.24
CA LEU A 236 -16.15 2.08 -16.09
C LEU A 236 -17.55 2.29 -16.68
N VAL A 237 -18.41 3.02 -15.96
CA VAL A 237 -19.76 3.37 -16.39
C VAL A 237 -19.97 4.87 -16.22
N SER A 238 -20.28 5.59 -17.30
CA SER A 238 -20.63 7.01 -17.23
C SER A 238 -22.12 7.22 -17.53
N PHE A 239 -22.68 8.28 -16.94
CA PHE A 239 -24.09 8.64 -17.05
C PHE A 239 -24.24 10.02 -17.66
N THR A 240 -25.11 10.12 -18.66
CA THR A 240 -25.55 11.39 -19.26
C THR A 240 -27.08 11.46 -19.26
N LYS A 241 -27.62 12.68 -19.13
CA LYS A 241 -29.07 12.94 -19.23
C LYS A 241 -29.51 13.00 -20.69
#